data_AF-A0A7X5F6I7-F1
#
_entry.id   AF-A0A7X5F6I7-F1
#
_cell.length_a   1.000
_cell.length_b   1.000
_cell.length_c   1.000
_cell.angle_alpha   90.00
_cell.angle_beta   90.00
_cell.angle_gamma   90.00
#
_symmetry.space_group_name_H-M   'P 1'
#
loop_
_entity.id
_entity.type
_entity.pdbx_description
1 polymer ?
#
loop_
_entity_poly.entity_id
_entity_poly.type
_entity_poly.pdbx_seq_one_letter_code
_entity_poly.pdbx_strand_id
1 'polypeptide(L)'
;VSEGHMNPEHLGPYIEKILHDNRFEITFKIRPFGRDAFWEKVKEFEPFNHESIKISRESSPEAFINCDIVLGSHSTAVLEALTIGKPIALINTPKWGDYFSISQSNKRSQFWIDSPESVVDSLIKIVESNNQETINEMAGDYFGQGSASEWILKTLSNL
;
A
#
# COMPACT_ATOMS: atom_id res chain seq x y z
N VAL A 1 15.53 14.81 8.97
CA VAL A 1 14.44 15.41 8.17
C VAL A 1 13.26 14.46 8.31
N SER A 2 12.24 14.80 9.10
CA SER A 2 11.03 13.96 9.14
C SER A 2 10.36 14.12 7.78
N GLU A 3 10.17 13.02 7.05
CA GLU A 3 9.29 13.01 5.89
C GLU A 3 8.00 13.72 6.28
N GLY A 4 7.69 14.83 5.61
CA GLY A 4 6.51 15.59 5.97
C GLY A 4 5.32 14.65 5.84
N HIS A 5 4.63 14.40 6.94
CA HIS A 5 3.45 13.54 6.90
C HIS A 5 2.42 14.11 5.91
N MET A 6 1.65 13.22 5.28
CA MET A 6 0.53 13.59 4.43
C MET A 6 -0.54 14.31 5.27
N ASN A 7 -1.36 15.17 4.66
CA ASN A 7 -2.58 15.67 5.30
C ASN A 7 -3.65 14.58 5.23
N PRO A 8 -4.19 14.06 6.36
CA PRO A 8 -5.24 13.05 6.37
C PRO A 8 -6.45 13.41 5.50
N GLU A 9 -6.76 14.70 5.35
CA GLU A 9 -7.85 15.21 4.51
C GLU A 9 -7.72 14.79 3.03
N HIS A 10 -6.51 14.54 2.54
CA HIS A 10 -6.30 14.06 1.17
C HIS A 10 -6.61 12.56 1.00
N LEU A 11 -6.61 11.81 2.10
CA LEU A 11 -6.95 10.38 2.12
C LEU A 11 -8.43 10.17 2.41
N GLY A 12 -9.05 11.07 3.18
CA GLY A 12 -10.43 10.95 3.66
C GLY A 12 -11.43 10.55 2.57
N PRO A 13 -11.49 11.26 1.42
CA PRO A 13 -12.42 10.91 0.35
C PRO A 13 -12.28 9.48 -0.19
N TYR A 14 -11.05 8.95 -0.28
CA TYR A 14 -10.82 7.57 -0.70
C TYR A 14 -11.37 6.57 0.33
N ILE A 15 -11.06 6.81 1.61
CA ILE A 15 -11.50 5.93 2.70
C ILE A 15 -13.03 5.97 2.84
N GLU A 16 -13.64 7.15 2.71
CA GLU A 16 -15.10 7.32 2.77
C GLU A 16 -15.80 6.51 1.68
N LYS A 17 -15.26 6.52 0.45
CA LYS A 17 -15.81 5.72 -0.66
C LYS A 17 -15.72 4.22 -0.41
N ILE A 18 -14.60 3.76 0.16
CA ILE A 18 -14.41 2.34 0.48
C ILE A 18 -15.35 1.91 1.63
N LEU A 19 -15.49 2.73 2.67
CA LEU A 19 -16.36 2.42 3.82
C LEU A 19 -17.84 2.33 3.46
N HIS A 20 -18.29 3.11 2.48
CA HIS A 20 -19.67 3.07 2.02
C HIS A 20 -19.99 1.85 1.13
N ASP A 21 -18.99 1.05 0.76
CA ASP A 21 -19.17 -0.16 -0.03
C ASP A 21 -19.08 -1.42 0.85
N ASN A 22 -20.19 -2.16 0.94
CA ASN A 22 -20.30 -3.33 1.81
C ASN A 22 -19.47 -4.54 1.37
N ARG A 23 -18.78 -4.47 0.22
CA ARG A 23 -17.86 -5.51 -0.26
C ARG A 23 -16.47 -5.36 0.37
N PHE A 24 -16.20 -4.27 1.07
CA PHE A 24 -14.89 -3.96 1.62
C PHE A 24 -14.87 -3.97 3.14
N GLU A 25 -13.73 -4.41 3.68
CA GLU A 25 -13.36 -4.21 5.07
C GLU A 25 -11.99 -3.52 5.10
N ILE A 26 -11.81 -2.54 6.00
CA ILE A 26 -10.57 -1.76 6.06
C ILE A 26 -9.80 -2.13 7.32
N THR A 27 -8.52 -2.49 7.13
CA THR A 27 -7.54 -2.56 8.22
C THR A 27 -6.46 -1.52 8.01
N PHE A 28 -6.30 -0.59 8.96
CA PHE A 28 -5.15 0.32 8.98
C PHE A 28 -3.97 -0.37 9.65
N LYS A 29 -2.85 -0.46 8.91
CA LYS A 29 -1.57 -0.82 9.48
C LYS A 29 -0.92 0.42 10.11
N ILE A 30 -0.64 0.33 11.40
CA ILE A 30 0.10 1.36 12.14
C ILE A 30 1.39 0.78 12.72
N ARG A 31 2.38 1.62 13.00
CA ARG A 31 3.65 1.14 13.56
C ARG A 31 3.43 0.59 14.98
N PRO A 32 4.01 -0.57 15.34
CA PRO A 32 3.84 -1.18 16.66
C PRO A 32 4.30 -0.29 17.81
N PHE A 33 5.41 0.44 17.62
CA PHE A 33 6.09 1.17 18.68
C PHE A 33 6.18 2.68 18.39
N GLY A 34 5.87 3.49 19.41
CA GLY A 34 5.94 4.96 19.38
C GLY A 34 4.57 5.63 19.22
N ARG A 35 4.46 6.88 19.70
CA ARG A 35 3.33 7.74 19.32
C ARG A 35 3.52 8.10 17.85
N ASP A 36 2.76 7.46 16.98
CA ASP A 36 2.70 7.85 15.59
C ASP A 36 1.90 9.15 15.51
N ALA A 37 2.62 10.28 15.49
CA ALA A 37 2.02 11.61 15.46
C ALA A 37 1.16 11.83 14.20
N PHE A 38 1.36 11.04 13.15
CA PHE A 38 0.47 11.03 12.00
C PHE A 38 -0.82 10.27 12.33
N TRP A 39 -0.74 9.05 12.87
CA TRP A 39 -1.94 8.31 13.28
C TRP A 39 -2.80 9.06 14.30
N GLU A 40 -2.17 9.70 15.28
CA GLU A 40 -2.87 10.49 16.29
C GLU A 40 -3.68 11.64 15.68
N LYS A 41 -3.19 12.22 14.58
CA LYS A 41 -3.96 13.20 13.80
C LYS A 41 -5.03 12.52 12.98
N VAL A 42 -4.68 11.46 12.23
CA VAL A 42 -5.59 10.75 11.32
C VAL A 42 -6.87 10.33 12.02
N LYS A 43 -6.79 9.74 13.21
CA LYS A 43 -7.97 9.26 13.96
C LYS A 43 -8.92 10.35 14.46
N GLU A 44 -8.52 11.63 14.39
CA GLU A 44 -9.38 12.77 14.74
C GLU A 44 -10.24 13.23 13.55
N PHE A 45 -9.95 12.76 12.33
CA PHE A 45 -10.69 13.11 11.13
C PHE A 45 -11.66 11.99 10.76
N GLU A 46 -12.90 12.36 10.47
CA GLU A 46 -13.76 11.52 9.64
C GLU A 46 -13.07 11.36 8.26
N PRO A 47 -13.05 10.15 7.68
CA PRO A 47 -13.77 8.95 8.09
C PRO A 47 -12.93 7.91 8.89
N PHE A 48 -11.76 8.29 9.42
CA PHE A 48 -10.77 7.34 9.97
C PHE A 48 -11.09 6.81 11.37
N ASN A 49 -12.05 7.42 12.05
CA ASN A 49 -12.59 7.03 13.36
C ASN A 49 -13.82 6.11 13.25
N HIS A 50 -14.20 5.67 12.05
CA HIS A 50 -15.34 4.79 11.83
C HIS A 50 -15.16 3.43 12.53
N GLU A 51 -16.20 2.92 13.21
CA GLU A 51 -16.12 1.73 14.07
C GLU A 51 -15.81 0.41 13.33
N SER A 52 -16.13 0.34 12.04
CA SER A 52 -15.83 -0.83 11.20
C SER A 52 -14.35 -0.93 10.81
N ILE A 53 -13.57 0.13 11.02
CA ILE A 53 -12.15 0.12 10.72
C ILE A 53 -11.40 -0.71 11.75
N LYS A 54 -10.66 -1.72 11.28
CA LYS A 54 -9.72 -2.48 12.10
C LYS A 54 -8.35 -1.83 12.12
N ILE A 55 -7.59 -2.09 13.17
CA ILE A 55 -6.22 -1.59 13.34
C ILE A 55 -5.29 -2.78 13.54
N SER A 56 -4.24 -2.88 12.72
CA SER A 56 -3.15 -3.83 12.91
C SER A 56 -1.88 -3.10 13.34
N ARG A 57 -1.24 -3.62 14.38
CA ARG A 57 0.08 -3.20 14.89
C ARG A 57 1.18 -4.19 14.57
N GLU A 58 0.86 -5.26 13.85
CA GLU A 58 1.80 -6.32 13.51
C GLU A 58 2.84 -5.84 12.49
N SER A 59 3.80 -6.71 12.15
CA SER A 59 4.72 -6.42 11.05
C SER A 59 3.96 -6.26 9.73
N SER A 60 4.56 -5.57 8.74
CA SER A 60 3.92 -5.39 7.43
C SER A 60 3.47 -6.75 6.82
N PRO A 61 4.31 -7.80 6.77
CA PRO A 61 3.89 -9.09 6.22
C PRO A 61 2.71 -9.74 6.95
N GLU A 62 2.71 -9.73 8.28
CA GLU A 62 1.64 -10.28 9.11
C GLU A 62 0.33 -9.52 8.92
N ALA A 63 0.38 -8.20 8.85
CA ALA A 63 -0.80 -7.36 8.61
C ALA A 63 -1.38 -7.59 7.21
N PHE A 64 -0.54 -7.81 6.20
CA PHE A 64 -0.97 -7.90 4.81
C PHE A 64 -1.44 -9.28 4.38
N ILE A 65 -1.02 -10.36 5.07
CA ILE A 65 -1.31 -11.73 4.64
C ILE A 65 -2.82 -12.02 4.57
N ASN A 66 -3.60 -11.37 5.43
CA ASN A 66 -5.05 -11.52 5.52
C ASN A 66 -5.83 -10.53 4.63
N CYS A 67 -5.15 -9.62 3.93
CA CYS A 67 -5.79 -8.67 3.02
C CYS A 67 -5.79 -9.21 1.59
N ASP A 68 -6.82 -8.86 0.81
CA ASP A 68 -6.87 -9.16 -0.62
C ASP A 68 -6.00 -8.21 -1.44
N ILE A 69 -5.83 -6.97 -0.96
CA ILE A 69 -5.05 -5.91 -1.59
C ILE A 69 -4.48 -4.94 -0.54
N VAL A 70 -3.32 -4.36 -0.81
CA VAL A 70 -2.71 -3.33 0.05
C VAL A 70 -2.75 -1.96 -0.63
N LEU A 71 -3.44 -1.01 0.00
CA LEU A 71 -3.60 0.35 -0.49
C LEU A 71 -2.65 1.32 0.23
N GLY A 72 -2.05 2.25 -0.52
CA GLY A 72 -1.46 3.44 0.09
C GLY A 72 -1.15 4.50 -0.95
N SER A 73 -0.40 5.54 -0.57
CA SER A 73 -0.13 6.66 -1.48
C SER A 73 1.31 6.75 -1.97
N HIS A 74 2.29 6.54 -1.08
CA HIS A 74 3.72 6.76 -1.37
C HIS A 74 4.62 6.01 -0.36
N SER A 75 4.20 4.82 0.06
CA SER A 75 4.93 4.08 1.09
C SER A 75 5.62 2.87 0.49
N THR A 76 6.91 2.72 0.74
CA THR A 76 7.64 1.48 0.44
C THR A 76 7.06 0.29 1.18
N ALA A 77 6.41 0.50 2.33
CA ALA A 77 5.68 -0.55 3.03
C ALA A 77 4.50 -1.11 2.20
N VAL A 78 3.92 -0.33 1.27
CA VAL A 78 2.93 -0.89 0.34
C VAL A 78 3.61 -1.82 -0.65
N LEU A 79 4.78 -1.44 -1.19
CA LEU A 79 5.54 -2.28 -2.10
C LEU A 79 5.99 -3.61 -1.45
N GLU A 80 6.26 -3.62 -0.13
CA GLU A 80 6.59 -4.84 0.61
C GLU A 80 5.50 -5.93 0.46
N ALA A 81 4.24 -5.56 0.23
CA ALA A 81 3.16 -6.52 -0.01
C ALA A 81 3.41 -7.40 -1.25
N LEU A 82 4.12 -6.87 -2.26
CA LEU A 82 4.49 -7.64 -3.46
C LEU A 82 5.39 -8.84 -3.11
N THR A 83 6.24 -8.71 -2.09
CA THR A 83 7.18 -9.77 -1.68
C THR A 83 6.49 -11.00 -1.08
N ILE A 84 5.26 -10.84 -0.61
CA ILE A 84 4.40 -11.92 -0.10
C ILE A 84 3.27 -12.26 -1.07
N GLY A 85 3.38 -11.81 -2.33
CA GLY A 85 2.42 -12.13 -3.38
C GLY A 85 1.09 -11.41 -3.28
N LYS A 86 0.99 -10.30 -2.53
CA LYS A 86 -0.23 -9.50 -2.43
C LYS A 86 -0.24 -8.37 -3.46
N PRO A 87 -1.35 -8.15 -4.17
CA PRO A 87 -1.48 -7.01 -5.07
C PRO A 87 -1.52 -5.72 -4.27
N ILE A 88 -1.16 -4.62 -4.94
CA ILE A 88 -1.11 -3.29 -4.34
C ILE A 88 -1.97 -2.30 -5.13
N ALA A 89 -2.36 -1.23 -4.48
CA ALA A 89 -2.91 -0.05 -5.13
C ALA A 89 -2.23 1.20 -4.58
N LEU A 90 -1.94 2.14 -5.47
CA LEU A 90 -1.43 3.46 -5.11
C LEU A 90 -2.40 4.56 -5.51
N ILE A 91 -2.77 5.40 -4.55
CA ILE A 91 -3.66 6.54 -4.77
C ILE A 91 -2.91 7.83 -5.01
N ASN A 92 -3.46 8.64 -5.92
CA ASN A 92 -3.00 9.97 -6.20
C ASN A 92 -3.28 10.90 -5.01
N THR A 93 -2.22 11.55 -4.54
CA THR A 93 -2.34 12.57 -3.50
C THR A 93 -1.54 13.81 -3.91
N PRO A 94 -2.04 15.04 -3.65
CA PRO A 94 -1.39 16.27 -4.11
C PRO A 94 0.08 16.42 -3.71
N LYS A 95 0.47 15.82 -2.58
CA LYS A 95 1.82 15.96 -2.03
C LYS A 95 2.86 15.10 -2.73
N TRP A 96 2.49 13.88 -3.12
CA TRP A 96 3.47 12.88 -3.59
C TRP A 96 3.28 12.54 -5.06
N GLY A 97 2.07 12.72 -5.60
CA GLY A 97 1.74 12.32 -6.96
C GLY A 97 2.15 10.87 -7.22
N ASP A 98 2.52 10.58 -8.47
CA ASP A 98 3.00 9.27 -8.89
C ASP A 98 4.50 9.09 -8.59
N TYR A 99 4.84 9.02 -7.31
CA TYR A 99 6.23 8.95 -6.83
C TYR A 99 7.02 7.77 -7.43
N PHE A 100 6.35 6.63 -7.64
CA PHE A 100 6.97 5.43 -8.21
C PHE A 100 6.83 5.31 -9.74
N SER A 101 6.30 6.35 -10.40
CA SER A 101 6.04 6.35 -11.85
C SER A 101 5.23 5.13 -12.33
N ILE A 102 4.29 4.66 -11.50
CA ILE A 102 3.41 3.52 -11.76
C ILE A 102 2.37 3.88 -12.83
N SER A 103 1.83 5.10 -12.79
CA SER A 103 0.83 5.57 -13.77
C SER A 103 1.37 5.65 -15.19
N GLN A 104 2.67 5.88 -15.35
CA GLN A 104 3.33 6.03 -16.65
C GLN A 104 3.72 4.70 -17.30
N SER A 105 3.62 3.58 -16.58
CA SER A 105 3.96 2.26 -17.10
C SER A 105 2.76 1.61 -17.76
N ASN A 106 2.88 1.19 -19.01
CA ASN A 106 1.84 0.44 -19.73
C ASN A 106 1.41 -0.84 -18.99
N LYS A 107 2.29 -1.43 -18.17
CA LYS A 107 2.02 -2.65 -17.40
C LYS A 107 1.48 -2.37 -15.99
N ARG A 108 1.88 -1.25 -15.37
CA ARG A 108 1.64 -0.99 -13.95
C ARG A 108 0.58 0.08 -13.71
N SER A 109 0.17 0.83 -14.73
CA SER A 109 -0.83 1.90 -14.61
C SER A 109 -2.16 1.43 -14.02
N GLN A 110 -2.49 0.14 -14.17
CA GLN A 110 -3.67 -0.46 -13.53
C GLN A 110 -3.65 -0.46 -11.99
N PHE A 111 -2.47 -0.36 -11.36
CA PHE A 111 -2.33 -0.28 -9.90
C PHE A 111 -2.40 1.17 -9.38
N TRP A 112 -2.60 2.14 -10.28
CA TRP A 112 -2.74 3.55 -9.95
C TRP A 112 -4.21 3.95 -9.90
N ILE A 113 -4.59 4.66 -8.84
CA ILE A 113 -5.93 5.20 -8.64
C ILE A 113 -5.81 6.72 -8.61
N ASP A 114 -6.38 7.36 -9.61
CA ASP A 114 -6.22 8.79 -9.86
C ASP A 114 -7.16 9.70 -9.05
N SER A 115 -8.27 9.13 -8.56
CA SER A 115 -9.37 9.86 -7.94
C SER A 115 -10.15 9.01 -6.93
N PRO A 116 -10.75 9.62 -5.90
CA PRO A 116 -11.63 8.93 -4.96
C PRO A 116 -12.81 8.23 -5.62
N GLU A 117 -13.35 8.79 -6.69
CA GLU A 117 -14.52 8.29 -7.40
C GLU A 117 -14.27 6.92 -8.05
N SER A 118 -13.03 6.65 -8.48
CA SER A 118 -12.66 5.40 -9.14
C SER A 118 -12.13 4.34 -8.18
N VAL A 119 -11.97 4.65 -6.88
CA VAL A 119 -11.23 3.79 -5.94
C VAL A 119 -11.83 2.39 -5.81
N VAL A 120 -13.15 2.29 -5.64
CA VAL A 120 -13.85 1.02 -5.43
C VAL A 120 -13.71 0.11 -6.66
N ASP A 121 -14.06 0.63 -7.84
CA ASP A 121 -14.00 -0.14 -9.08
C ASP A 121 -12.55 -0.52 -9.44
N SER A 122 -11.59 0.37 -9.15
CA SER A 122 -10.17 0.10 -9.38
C SER A 122 -9.65 -1.00 -8.48
N LEU A 123 -9.98 -0.98 -7.18
CA LEU A 123 -9.57 -2.03 -6.24
C LEU A 123 -10.11 -3.39 -6.67
N ILE A 124 -11.39 -3.48 -7.04
CA ILE A 124 -12.00 -4.72 -7.54
C ILE A 124 -11.28 -5.20 -8.79
N LYS A 125 -11.10 -4.31 -9.77
CA LYS A 125 -10.43 -4.64 -11.03
C LYS A 125 -9.00 -5.15 -10.79
N ILE A 126 -8.25 -4.53 -9.88
CA ILE A 126 -6.89 -4.95 -9.55
C ILE A 126 -6.90 -6.38 -9.01
N VAL A 127 -7.78 -6.68 -8.06
CA VAL A 127 -7.88 -8.02 -7.45
C VAL A 127 -8.33 -9.07 -8.48
N GLU A 128 -9.29 -8.76 -9.34
CA GLU A 128 -9.84 -9.70 -10.32
C GLU A 128 -8.93 -9.93 -11.54
N SER A 129 -8.21 -8.90 -11.98
CA SER A 129 -7.47 -8.93 -13.26
C SER A 129 -6.01 -9.35 -13.12
N ASN A 130 -5.46 -9.41 -11.90
CA ASN A 130 -4.04 -9.69 -11.68
C ASN A 130 -3.84 -11.06 -11.05
N ASN A 131 -3.13 -11.91 -11.77
CA ASN A 131 -2.70 -13.21 -11.26
C ASN A 131 -1.35 -13.10 -10.55
N GLN A 132 -0.92 -14.22 -9.94
CA GLN A 132 0.36 -14.29 -9.22
C GLN A 132 1.57 -13.97 -10.10
N GLU A 133 1.52 -14.31 -11.38
CA GLU A 133 2.60 -14.00 -12.35
C GLU A 133 2.79 -12.50 -12.49
N THR A 134 1.71 -11.73 -12.63
CA THR A 134 1.77 -10.27 -12.74
C THR A 134 2.31 -9.63 -11.46
N ILE A 135 1.89 -10.13 -10.30
CA ILE A 135 2.39 -9.65 -9.00
C ILE A 135 3.90 -9.96 -8.86
N ASN A 136 4.34 -11.14 -9.29
CA ASN A 136 5.76 -11.53 -9.24
C ASN A 136 6.63 -10.72 -10.21
N GLU A 137 6.12 -10.41 -11.42
CA GLU A 137 6.80 -9.50 -12.35
C GLU A 137 7.01 -8.12 -11.68
N MET A 138 5.94 -7.58 -11.08
CA MET A 138 6.01 -6.29 -10.39
C MET A 138 6.95 -6.34 -9.17
N ALA A 139 6.95 -7.43 -8.40
CA ALA A 139 7.90 -7.63 -7.30
C ALA A 139 9.35 -7.62 -7.80
N GLY A 140 9.62 -8.30 -8.93
CA GLY A 140 10.93 -8.34 -9.56
C GLY A 140 11.44 -6.96 -10.00
N ASP A 141 10.54 -6.09 -10.48
CA ASP A 141 10.90 -4.73 -10.88
C ASP A 141 11.41 -3.87 -9.71
N TYR A 142 10.88 -4.07 -8.50
CA TYR A 142 11.23 -3.26 -7.32
C TYR A 142 12.30 -3.89 -6.43
N PHE A 143 12.28 -5.21 -6.27
CA PHE A 143 13.15 -5.93 -5.33
C PHE A 143 14.23 -6.76 -6.01
N GLY A 144 14.20 -6.88 -7.34
CA GLY A 144 15.09 -7.76 -8.09
C GLY A 144 14.75 -9.24 -7.92
N GLN A 145 15.66 -10.11 -8.35
CA GLN A 145 15.52 -11.56 -8.27
C GLN A 145 16.61 -12.15 -7.37
N GLY A 146 16.25 -13.15 -6.58
CA GLY A 146 17.17 -13.89 -5.70
C GLY A 146 17.28 -13.32 -4.28
N SER A 147 18.05 -14.02 -3.43
CA SER A 147 18.20 -13.66 -2.02
C SER A 147 19.36 -12.68 -1.82
N ALA A 148 19.05 -11.51 -1.26
CA ALA A 148 20.07 -10.53 -0.87
C ALA A 148 21.09 -11.13 0.10
N SER A 149 20.67 -11.99 1.03
CA SER A 149 21.59 -12.64 1.97
C SER A 149 22.52 -13.64 1.27
N GLU A 150 22.02 -14.38 0.28
CA GLU A 150 22.87 -15.27 -0.53
C GLU A 150 23.90 -14.49 -1.34
N TRP A 151 23.49 -13.37 -1.95
CA TRP A 151 24.40 -12.49 -2.68
C TRP A 151 25.48 -11.90 -1.77
N ILE A 152 25.10 -11.44 -0.57
CA ILE A 152 26.05 -10.93 0.44
C ILE A 152 27.02 -12.03 0.85
N LEU A 153 26.54 -13.22 1.23
CA LEU A 153 27.38 -14.33 1.65
C LEU A 153 28.36 -14.75 0.54
N LYS A 154 27.89 -14.82 -0.71
CA LYS A 154 28.74 -15.11 -1.87
C LYS A 154 29.79 -14.02 -2.08
N THR A 155 29.44 -12.76 -1.91
CA THR A 155 30.38 -11.63 -2.08
C THR A 155 31.45 -11.66 -0.99
N LEU A 156 31.05 -11.85 0.26
CA LEU A 156 31.96 -11.95 1.40
C LEU A 156 32.86 -13.20 1.36
N SER A 157 32.40 -14.31 0.77
CA SER A 157 33.20 -15.53 0.62
C SER A 157 34.24 -15.45 -0.51
N ASN A 158 34.19 -14.42 -1.35
CA ASN A 158 35.14 -14.18 -2.45
C ASN A 158 36.09 -13.00 -2.17
N LEU A 159 36.06 -12.44 -0.95
CA LEU A 159 37.01 -11.46 -0.41
C LEU A 159 38.04 -12.17 0.47
#